data_AF-A0A356Z7D4-F1
#
_entry.id   AF-A0A356Z7D4-F1
#
_cell.length_a   1.000
_cell.length_b   1.000
_cell.length_c   1.000
_cell.angle_alpha   90.00
_cell.angle_beta   90.00
_cell.angle_gamma   90.00
#
_symmetry.space_group_name_H-M   'P 1'
#
loop_
_entity.id
_entity.type
_entity.pdbx_description
1 polymer ?
#
loop_
_entity_poly.entity_id
_entity_poly.type
_entity_poly.pdbx_seq_one_letter_code
_entity_poly.pdbx_strand_id
1 'polypeptide(L)'
;MDNLKSYRENEIKWYVLAYLLLVVVVCYPTTTQSVDIELATKTEKLITSVFLSGIVCSLAFVFDSLFSSQLKDILLYLGFTKMPGATVFTRIQEKRLRDVRINIDGAQSCYKEIIERMPSSKEKQRYENSKWYSIYSAHKEDVRVLSVHRDFLLCRGLYTTTVSLTVLTLIMMAVSLLPFSWIILGYLLIMLVVTNIAAHNKASQFVNTVIAADLASAQIDIS
;
A
#
# COMPACT_ATOMS: atom_id res chain seq x y z
N MET A 1 -21.12 10.48 -3.84
CA MET A 1 -20.03 9.60 -3.35
C MET A 1 -19.01 9.49 -4.45
N ASP A 2 -17.85 10.15 -4.30
CA ASP A 2 -16.73 9.94 -5.23
C ASP A 2 -16.39 8.45 -5.26
N ASN A 3 -16.27 7.91 -6.47
CA ASN A 3 -16.02 6.50 -6.68
C ASN A 3 -14.65 6.14 -6.08
N LEU A 4 -14.60 5.18 -5.16
CA LEU A 4 -13.39 4.72 -4.46
C LEU A 4 -12.20 4.51 -5.41
N LYS A 5 -12.51 4.06 -6.63
CA LYS A 5 -11.57 3.83 -7.72
C LYS A 5 -10.95 5.13 -8.26
N SER A 6 -11.73 6.19 -8.48
CA SER A 6 -11.24 7.44 -9.08
C SER A 6 -10.31 8.20 -8.14
N TYR A 7 -10.61 8.21 -6.84
CA TYR A 7 -9.73 8.82 -5.82
C TYR A 7 -8.34 8.17 -5.81
N ARG A 8 -8.31 6.83 -5.75
CA ARG A 8 -7.06 6.06 -5.75
C ARG A 8 -6.25 6.31 -7.02
N GLU A 9 -6.90 6.31 -8.18
CA GLU A 9 -6.22 6.57 -9.45
C GLU A 9 -5.62 7.98 -9.52
N ASN A 10 -6.28 8.99 -8.95
CA ASN A 10 -5.74 10.35 -8.93
C ASN A 10 -4.49 10.47 -8.04
N GLU A 11 -4.52 9.91 -6.83
CA GLU A 11 -3.37 9.90 -5.92
C GLU A 11 -2.15 9.19 -6.54
N ILE A 12 -2.36 8.04 -7.18
CA ILE A 12 -1.29 7.29 -7.86
C ILE A 12 -0.70 8.09 -9.03
N LYS A 13 -1.52 8.82 -9.79
CA LYS A 13 -1.02 9.68 -10.89
C LYS A 13 -0.08 10.77 -10.38
N TRP A 14 -0.45 11.47 -9.31
CA TRP A 14 0.39 12.51 -8.71
C TRP A 14 1.70 11.93 -8.16
N TYR A 15 1.63 10.74 -7.56
CA TYR A 15 2.81 10.03 -7.08
C TYR A 15 3.81 9.70 -8.21
N VAL A 16 3.29 9.16 -9.32
CA VAL A 16 4.10 8.82 -10.49
C VAL A 16 4.65 10.08 -11.18
N LEU A 17 3.86 11.16 -11.23
CA LEU A 17 4.32 12.45 -11.74
C LEU A 17 5.45 13.05 -10.89
N ALA A 18 5.35 12.96 -9.57
CA ALA A 18 6.42 13.40 -8.68
C ALA A 18 7.72 12.62 -8.92
N TYR A 19 7.62 11.31 -9.15
CA TYR A 19 8.77 10.49 -9.55
C TYR A 19 9.38 10.94 -10.88
N LEU A 20 8.56 11.21 -11.90
CA LEU A 20 9.03 11.74 -13.19
C LEU A 20 9.82 13.03 -13.00
N LEU A 21 9.28 13.98 -12.24
CA LEU A 21 9.95 15.26 -11.96
C LEU A 21 11.29 15.07 -11.24
N LEU A 22 11.34 14.14 -10.29
CA LEU A 22 12.59 13.79 -9.60
C LEU A 22 13.66 13.28 -10.58
N VAL A 23 13.29 12.38 -11.50
CA VAL A 23 14.22 11.84 -12.51
C VAL A 23 14.76 12.97 -13.39
N VAL A 24 13.90 13.88 -13.84
CA VAL A 24 14.31 15.03 -14.67
C VAL A 24 15.31 15.93 -13.93
N VAL A 25 15.00 16.29 -12.68
CA VAL A 25 15.87 17.17 -11.87
C VAL A 25 17.22 16.52 -11.59
N VAL A 26 17.25 15.21 -11.31
CA VAL A 26 18.49 14.50 -10.96
C VAL A 26 19.36 14.21 -12.18
N CYS A 27 18.75 13.87 -13.32
CA CYS A 27 19.47 13.64 -14.58
C CYS A 27 20.01 14.95 -15.19
N TYR A 28 19.40 16.09 -14.85
CA TYR A 28 19.77 17.39 -15.37
C TYR A 28 19.86 18.44 -14.25
N PRO A 29 20.89 18.38 -13.38
CA PRO A 29 21.15 19.45 -12.45
C PRO A 29 21.44 20.72 -13.26
N THR A 30 20.71 21.81 -13.00
CA THR A 30 20.88 23.09 -13.68
C THR A 30 22.21 23.73 -13.29
N THR A 31 23.32 23.20 -13.80
CA THR A 31 24.63 23.84 -13.75
C THR A 31 24.70 24.85 -14.89
N THR A 32 24.57 26.12 -14.52
CA THR A 32 24.76 27.28 -15.38
C THR A 32 26.22 27.38 -15.83
N GLN A 33 26.53 26.97 -17.07
CA GLN A 33 27.71 27.42 -17.81
C GLN A 33 27.53 27.19 -19.34
N SER A 34 27.96 28.21 -20.10
CA SER A 34 28.12 28.39 -21.57
C SER A 34 26.98 28.01 -22.54
N VAL A 35 26.58 28.96 -23.40
CA VAL A 35 25.20 29.07 -23.90
C VAL A 35 24.90 28.50 -25.29
N ASP A 36 25.81 28.37 -26.26
CA ASP A 36 25.31 28.25 -27.65
C ASP A 36 25.37 26.86 -28.31
N ILE A 37 26.39 26.03 -28.04
CA ILE A 37 26.48 24.64 -28.60
C ILE A 37 26.13 23.60 -27.53
N GLU A 38 26.32 23.94 -26.26
CA GLU A 38 25.96 23.11 -25.12
C GLU A 38 24.45 22.99 -24.97
N LEU A 39 23.69 24.03 -25.32
CA LEU A 39 22.23 24.06 -25.13
C LEU A 39 21.51 23.02 -26.01
N ALA A 40 21.88 22.86 -27.28
CA ALA A 40 21.22 21.92 -28.19
C ALA A 40 21.44 20.45 -27.77
N THR A 41 22.65 20.12 -27.30
CA THR A 41 22.96 18.76 -26.82
C THR A 41 22.36 18.50 -25.43
N LYS A 42 22.24 19.55 -24.60
CA LYS A 42 21.55 19.51 -23.31
C LYS A 42 20.04 19.32 -23.47
N THR A 43 19.40 20.01 -24.43
CA THR A 43 17.96 19.87 -24.69
C THR A 43 17.61 18.50 -25.28
N GLU A 44 18.42 17.96 -26.19
CA GLU A 44 18.24 16.61 -26.73
C GLU A 44 18.26 15.55 -25.61
N LYS A 45 19.27 15.60 -24.74
CA LYS A 45 19.38 14.68 -23.60
C LYS A 45 18.21 14.82 -22.61
N LEU A 46 17.78 16.05 -22.34
CA LEU A 46 16.65 16.32 -21.46
C LEU A 46 15.36 15.72 -22.02
N ILE A 47 15.08 15.97 -23.30
CA ILE A 47 13.92 15.42 -24.01
C ILE A 47 13.93 13.89 -23.93
N THR A 48 15.06 13.25 -24.26
CA THR A 48 15.19 11.79 -24.19
C THR A 48 14.97 11.26 -22.77
N SER A 49 15.49 11.94 -21.73
CA SER A 49 15.28 11.52 -20.34
C SER A 49 13.82 11.64 -19.87
N VAL A 50 13.11 12.68 -20.32
CA VAL A 50 11.67 12.87 -20.04
C VAL A 50 10.85 11.77 -20.72
N PHE A 51 11.15 11.46 -21.98
CA PHE A 51 10.46 10.38 -22.69
C PHE A 51 10.69 9.01 -22.03
N LEU A 52 11.94 8.69 -21.68
CA LEU A 52 12.27 7.40 -21.04
C LEU A 52 11.64 7.28 -19.64
N SER A 53 11.67 8.34 -18.84
CA SER A 53 10.98 8.35 -17.53
C SER A 53 9.46 8.26 -17.69
N GLY A 54 8.88 8.91 -18.70
CA GLY A 54 7.46 8.77 -19.06
C GLY A 54 7.08 7.34 -19.43
N ILE A 55 7.94 6.63 -20.17
CA ILE A 55 7.75 5.20 -20.50
C ILE A 55 7.76 4.36 -19.22
N VAL A 56 8.74 4.56 -18.33
CA VAL A 56 8.81 3.85 -17.04
C VAL A 56 7.55 4.08 -16.22
N CYS A 57 7.09 5.32 -16.14
CA CYS A 57 5.87 5.70 -15.42
C CYS A 57 4.62 5.01 -15.98
N SER A 58 4.49 5.00 -17.31
CA SER A 58 3.36 4.36 -18.00
C SER A 58 3.38 2.85 -17.80
N LEU A 59 4.54 2.22 -17.93
CA LEU A 59 4.71 0.79 -17.69
C LEU A 59 4.44 0.42 -16.23
N ALA A 60 4.90 1.22 -15.27
CA ALA A 60 4.63 0.98 -13.85
C ALA A 60 3.12 1.00 -13.54
N PHE A 61 2.37 1.89 -14.19
CA PHE A 61 0.91 1.95 -14.06
C PHE A 61 0.23 0.71 -14.67
N VAL A 62 0.72 0.24 -15.83
CA VAL A 62 0.24 -1.01 -16.45
C VAL A 62 0.55 -2.21 -15.55
N PHE A 63 1.75 -2.30 -14.99
CA PHE A 63 2.11 -3.35 -14.04
C PHE A 63 1.23 -3.32 -12.79
N ASP A 64 0.93 -2.15 -12.21
CA ASP A 64 0.00 -2.05 -11.09
C ASP A 64 -1.39 -2.60 -11.43
N SER A 65 -1.83 -2.44 -12.69
CA SER A 65 -3.09 -2.98 -13.18
C SER A 65 -3.04 -4.48 -13.46
N LEU A 66 -1.88 -5.01 -13.88
CA LEU A 66 -1.67 -6.44 -14.13
C LEU A 66 -1.54 -7.26 -12.84
N PHE A 67 -1.04 -6.66 -11.76
CA PHE A 67 -0.90 -7.37 -10.49
C PHE A 67 -2.26 -7.73 -9.90
N SER A 68 -2.51 -9.04 -9.78
CA SER A 68 -3.65 -9.55 -9.03
C SER A 68 -3.56 -9.13 -7.55
N SER A 69 -4.70 -9.01 -6.87
CA SER A 69 -4.71 -8.62 -5.44
C SER A 69 -3.82 -9.54 -4.59
N GLN A 70 -3.73 -10.82 -4.93
CA GLN A 70 -2.89 -11.80 -4.24
C GLN A 70 -1.39 -11.49 -4.41
N LEU A 71 -0.95 -11.08 -5.61
CA LEU A 71 0.44 -10.68 -5.83
C LEU A 71 0.79 -9.42 -5.05
N LYS A 72 -0.13 -8.44 -4.99
CA LYS A 72 0.06 -7.22 -4.18
C LYS A 72 0.24 -7.56 -2.71
N ASP A 73 -0.53 -8.51 -2.20
CA ASP A 73 -0.43 -8.96 -0.82
C ASP A 73 0.85 -9.75 -0.55
N ILE A 74 1.27 -10.64 -1.47
CA ILE A 74 2.55 -11.35 -1.38
C ILE A 74 3.72 -10.36 -1.36
N LEU A 75 3.70 -9.34 -2.21
CA LEU A 75 4.73 -8.30 -2.26
C LEU A 75 4.76 -7.46 -0.98
N LEU A 76 3.59 -7.11 -0.44
CA LEU A 76 3.49 -6.26 0.75
C LEU A 76 4.05 -6.98 1.98
N TYR A 77 3.66 -8.23 2.16
CA TYR A 77 4.02 -9.00 3.34
C TYR A 77 5.29 -9.85 3.15
N LEU A 78 5.87 -9.82 1.94
CA LEU A 78 7.03 -10.60 1.51
C LEU A 78 6.92 -12.11 1.83
N GLY A 79 5.70 -12.62 2.04
CA GLY A 79 5.45 -13.98 2.52
C GLY A 79 5.84 -14.26 3.99
N PHE A 80 6.46 -13.30 4.71
CA PHE A 80 6.92 -13.48 6.09
C PHE A 80 5.91 -12.95 7.13
N THR A 81 5.19 -11.89 6.79
CA THR A 81 4.24 -11.23 7.71
C THR A 81 2.81 -11.67 7.43
N LYS A 82 2.03 -11.89 8.48
CA LYS A 82 0.65 -12.37 8.36
C LYS A 82 -0.29 -11.18 8.23
N MET A 83 -1.27 -11.30 7.35
CA MET A 83 -2.33 -10.29 7.22
C MET A 83 -2.98 -10.02 8.58
N PRO A 84 -3.25 -8.75 8.94
CA PRO A 84 -3.87 -8.43 10.22
C PRO A 84 -5.22 -9.14 10.44
N GLY A 85 -6.02 -9.32 9.38
CA GLY A 85 -7.29 -10.06 9.44
C GLY A 85 -7.13 -11.57 9.69
N ALA A 86 -6.00 -12.15 9.29
CA ALA A 86 -5.67 -13.56 9.51
C ALA A 86 -5.07 -13.83 10.91
N THR A 87 -4.95 -12.80 11.76
CA THR A 87 -4.41 -12.90 13.12
C THR A 87 -5.22 -12.12 14.15
N VAL A 88 -6.37 -11.54 13.76
CA VAL A 88 -7.14 -10.62 14.60
C VAL A 88 -7.66 -11.30 15.86
N PHE A 89 -8.21 -12.51 15.73
CA PHE A 89 -8.79 -13.23 16.85
C PHE A 89 -7.70 -13.83 17.75
N THR A 90 -6.58 -14.27 17.16
CA THR A 90 -5.38 -14.62 17.95
C THR A 90 -4.87 -13.43 18.77
N ARG A 91 -4.84 -12.22 18.19
CA ARG A 91 -4.41 -11.00 18.91
C ARG A 91 -5.38 -10.59 20.03
N ILE A 92 -6.68 -10.80 19.83
CA ILE A 92 -7.72 -10.58 20.87
C ILE A 92 -7.54 -11.58 22.01
N GLN A 93 -7.33 -12.87 21.70
CA GLN A 93 -7.08 -13.91 22.70
C GLN A 93 -5.82 -13.61 23.54
N GLU A 94 -4.73 -13.20 22.89
CA GLU A 94 -3.44 -12.91 23.55
C GLU A 94 -3.37 -11.51 24.20
N LYS A 95 -4.46 -10.73 24.19
CA LYS A 95 -4.50 -9.33 24.66
C LYS A 95 -3.44 -8.43 24.01
N ARG A 96 -3.07 -8.73 22.76
CA ARG A 96 -2.06 -7.98 21.98
C ARG A 96 -2.67 -6.92 21.07
N LEU A 97 -4.00 -6.79 21.06
CA LEU A 97 -4.68 -5.76 20.30
C LEU A 97 -4.47 -4.38 20.95
N ARG A 98 -3.74 -3.49 20.26
CA ARG A 98 -3.47 -2.13 20.72
C ARG A 98 -4.42 -1.16 20.02
N ASP A 99 -5.67 -1.07 20.48
CA ASP A 99 -6.62 -0.04 20.06
C ASP A 99 -7.41 0.44 21.28
N VAL A 100 -7.31 1.73 21.59
CA VAL A 100 -7.97 2.35 22.75
C VAL A 100 -9.50 2.29 22.62
N ARG A 101 -10.02 2.15 21.39
CA ARG A 101 -11.45 2.08 21.11
C ARG A 101 -12.06 0.71 21.42
N ILE A 102 -11.24 -0.32 21.64
CA ILE A 102 -11.70 -1.71 21.81
C ILE A 102 -11.48 -2.13 23.26
N ASN A 103 -12.57 -2.46 23.95
CA ASN A 103 -12.49 -3.16 25.22
C ASN A 103 -12.12 -4.63 24.97
N ILE A 104 -10.88 -5.02 25.32
CA ILE A 104 -10.33 -6.35 25.05
C ILE A 104 -11.14 -7.44 25.77
N ASP A 105 -11.56 -7.22 27.02
CA ASP A 105 -12.31 -8.22 27.79
C ASP A 105 -13.73 -8.41 27.25
N GLY A 106 -14.36 -7.32 26.79
CA GLY A 106 -15.64 -7.36 26.07
C GLY A 106 -15.52 -8.07 24.72
N ALA A 107 -14.45 -7.81 23.97
CA ALA A 107 -14.18 -8.46 22.69
C ALA A 107 -13.91 -9.97 22.85
N GLN A 108 -13.19 -10.39 23.89
CA GLN A 108 -12.96 -11.80 24.20
C GLN A 108 -14.27 -12.54 24.49
N SER A 109 -15.20 -11.88 25.18
CA SER A 109 -16.50 -12.45 25.50
C SER A 109 -17.39 -12.55 24.26
N CYS A 110 -17.43 -11.50 23.43
CA CYS A 110 -18.21 -11.44 22.20
C CYS A 110 -17.75 -12.46 21.15
N TYR A 111 -16.45 -12.71 21.03
CA TYR A 111 -15.89 -13.63 20.03
C TYR A 111 -15.46 -14.98 20.60
N LYS A 112 -15.90 -15.33 21.81
CA LYS A 112 -15.51 -16.56 22.51
C LYS A 112 -15.72 -17.81 21.66
N GLU A 113 -16.88 -17.94 21.01
CA GLU A 113 -17.19 -19.09 20.15
C GLU A 113 -16.26 -19.20 18.93
N ILE A 114 -15.83 -18.07 18.37
CA ILE A 114 -14.91 -18.03 17.22
C ILE A 114 -13.49 -18.43 17.67
N ILE A 115 -13.09 -18.00 18.86
CA ILE A 115 -11.78 -18.31 19.44
C ILE A 115 -11.70 -19.79 19.83
N GLU A 116 -12.75 -20.35 20.43
CA GLU A 116 -12.79 -21.75 20.88
C GLU A 116 -12.82 -22.75 19.70
N ARG A 117 -13.44 -22.38 18.57
CA ARG A 117 -13.52 -23.23 17.37
C ARG A 117 -12.31 -23.08 16.43
N MET A 118 -11.26 -22.40 16.87
CA MET A 118 -10.13 -22.07 16.03
C MET A 118 -9.21 -23.28 15.82
N PRO A 119 -8.89 -23.67 14.56
CA PRO A 119 -8.02 -24.83 14.30
C PRO A 119 -6.54 -24.51 14.61
N SER A 120 -5.78 -25.52 15.02
CA SER A 120 -4.37 -25.37 15.42
C SER A 120 -3.35 -25.34 14.25
N SER A 121 -3.79 -25.54 13.01
CA SER A 121 -2.93 -25.80 11.84
C SER A 121 -2.73 -24.56 10.93
N LYS A 122 -2.11 -24.74 9.74
CA LYS A 122 -2.04 -23.72 8.68
C LYS A 122 -3.42 -23.14 8.29
N GLU A 123 -4.50 -23.86 8.60
CA GLU A 123 -5.89 -23.43 8.35
C GLU A 123 -6.38 -22.36 9.31
N LYS A 124 -5.70 -22.17 10.46
CA LYS A 124 -5.98 -21.12 11.45
C LYS A 124 -6.17 -19.75 10.79
N GLN A 125 -5.23 -19.37 9.95
CA GLN A 125 -5.20 -18.08 9.27
C GLN A 125 -6.36 -17.90 8.30
N ARG A 126 -6.72 -18.96 7.56
CA ARG A 126 -7.84 -18.95 6.62
C ARG A 126 -9.17 -18.84 7.37
N TYR A 127 -9.29 -19.57 8.48
CA TYR A 127 -10.46 -19.52 9.36
C TYR A 127 -10.64 -18.11 9.95
N GLU A 128 -9.59 -17.54 10.55
CA GLU A 128 -9.61 -16.19 11.11
C GLU A 128 -10.00 -15.16 10.06
N ASN A 129 -9.35 -15.20 8.89
CA ASN A 129 -9.63 -14.25 7.81
C ASN A 129 -11.07 -14.40 7.27
N SER A 130 -11.59 -15.63 7.16
CA SER A 130 -12.96 -15.88 6.71
C SER A 130 -13.99 -15.32 7.70
N LYS A 131 -13.79 -15.53 9.00
CA LYS A 131 -14.69 -15.02 10.04
C LYS A 131 -14.62 -13.50 10.13
N TRP A 132 -13.43 -12.92 10.07
CA TRP A 132 -13.26 -11.48 10.03
C TRP A 132 -13.92 -10.87 8.77
N TYR A 133 -13.78 -11.52 7.61
CA TYR A 133 -14.42 -11.06 6.37
C TYR A 133 -15.95 -11.10 6.45
N SER A 134 -16.53 -12.10 7.13
CA SER A 134 -17.97 -12.16 7.41
C SER A 134 -18.45 -10.95 8.20
N ILE A 135 -17.71 -10.56 9.25
CA ILE A 135 -18.02 -9.37 10.07
C ILE A 135 -17.87 -8.10 9.23
N TYR A 136 -16.77 -7.98 8.49
CA TYR A 136 -16.57 -6.86 7.56
C TYR A 136 -17.72 -6.73 6.56
N SER A 137 -18.23 -7.83 6.01
CA SER A 137 -19.33 -7.79 5.05
C SER A 137 -20.62 -7.25 5.65
N ALA A 138 -20.86 -7.46 6.95
CA ALA A 138 -22.02 -6.90 7.65
C ALA A 138 -21.88 -5.38 7.89
N HIS A 139 -20.65 -4.90 8.12
CA HIS A 139 -20.36 -3.50 8.46
C HIS A 139 -19.73 -2.70 7.30
N LYS A 140 -19.85 -3.19 6.06
CA LYS A 140 -19.19 -2.62 4.89
C LYS A 140 -19.66 -1.20 4.57
N GLU A 141 -20.92 -0.90 4.89
CA GLU A 141 -21.54 0.41 4.62
C GLU A 141 -21.26 1.44 5.72
N ASP A 142 -20.63 1.06 6.84
CA ASP A 142 -20.19 2.01 7.86
C ASP A 142 -19.14 2.96 7.25
N VAL A 143 -19.43 4.26 7.29
CA VAL A 143 -18.56 5.33 6.77
C VAL A 143 -17.14 5.23 7.34
N ARG A 144 -17.01 4.83 8.61
CA ARG A 144 -15.71 4.64 9.29
C ARG A 144 -14.93 3.51 8.62
N VAL A 145 -15.58 2.37 8.39
CA VAL A 145 -15.00 1.18 7.76
C VAL A 145 -14.62 1.46 6.30
N LEU A 146 -15.48 2.15 5.57
CA LEU A 146 -15.25 2.51 4.17
C LEU A 146 -14.05 3.44 4.01
N SER A 147 -13.89 4.43 4.90
CA SER A 147 -12.75 5.35 4.86
C SER A 147 -11.43 4.63 5.13
N VAL A 148 -11.36 3.75 6.14
CA VAL A 148 -10.11 3.02 6.44
C VAL A 148 -9.80 1.95 5.39
N HIS A 149 -10.82 1.33 4.79
CA HIS A 149 -10.64 0.40 3.68
C HIS A 149 -10.03 1.09 2.46
N ARG A 150 -10.51 2.31 2.15
CA ARG A 150 -9.96 3.16 1.10
C ARG A 150 -8.48 3.45 1.32
N ASP A 151 -8.12 3.91 2.52
CA ASP A 151 -6.75 4.26 2.85
C ASP A 151 -5.81 3.05 2.73
N PHE A 152 -6.26 1.88 3.21
CA PHE A 152 -5.50 0.64 3.06
C PHE A 152 -5.28 0.27 1.59
N LEU A 153 -6.32 0.32 0.75
CA LEU A 153 -6.21 0.05 -0.67
C LEU A 153 -5.27 1.01 -1.39
N LEU A 154 -5.27 2.29 -0.99
CA LEU A 154 -4.37 3.31 -1.52
C LEU A 154 -2.91 3.00 -1.14
N CYS A 155 -2.60 2.82 0.15
CA CYS A 155 -1.25 2.56 0.60
C CYS A 155 -0.68 1.27 0.00
N ARG A 156 -1.50 0.22 -0.14
CA ARG A 156 -1.10 -1.02 -0.82
C ARG A 156 -0.77 -0.76 -2.30
N GLY A 157 -1.58 0.03 -3.00
CA GLY A 157 -1.33 0.41 -4.40
C GLY A 157 -0.08 1.27 -4.57
N LEU A 158 0.18 2.20 -3.65
CA LEU A 158 1.40 3.02 -3.66
C LEU A 158 2.66 2.17 -3.46
N TYR A 159 2.62 1.21 -2.54
CA TYR A 159 3.74 0.27 -2.35
C TYR A 159 3.99 -0.56 -3.62
N THR A 160 2.96 -1.16 -4.23
CA THR A 160 3.14 -1.98 -5.44
C THR A 160 3.59 -1.17 -6.65
N THR A 161 3.11 0.07 -6.77
CA THR A 161 3.60 1.01 -7.79
C THR A 161 5.07 1.35 -7.54
N THR A 162 5.48 1.58 -6.29
CA THR A 162 6.89 1.88 -5.93
C THR A 162 7.82 0.70 -6.22
N VAL A 163 7.38 -0.53 -5.93
CA VAL A 163 8.11 -1.75 -6.33
C VAL A 163 8.27 -1.81 -7.85
N SER A 164 7.20 -1.54 -8.61
CA SER A 164 7.22 -1.54 -10.08
C SER A 164 8.18 -0.49 -10.63
N LEU A 165 8.12 0.75 -10.11
CA LEU A 165 9.04 1.83 -10.46
C LEU A 165 10.49 1.44 -10.15
N THR A 166 10.74 0.81 -9.02
CA THR A 166 12.09 0.35 -8.63
C THR A 166 12.64 -0.67 -9.61
N VAL A 167 11.88 -1.73 -9.90
CA VAL A 167 12.31 -2.78 -10.83
C VAL A 167 12.55 -2.22 -12.24
N LEU A 168 11.61 -1.42 -12.76
CA LEU A 168 11.75 -0.83 -14.09
C LEU A 168 12.93 0.13 -14.18
N THR A 169 13.14 0.95 -13.16
CA THR A 169 14.26 1.90 -13.12
C THR A 169 15.60 1.18 -13.08
N LEU A 170 15.71 0.09 -12.31
CA LEU A 170 16.92 -0.75 -12.29
C LEU A 170 17.20 -1.39 -13.66
N ILE A 171 16.17 -1.89 -14.36
CA ILE A 171 16.31 -2.44 -15.71
C ILE A 171 16.80 -1.35 -16.68
N MET A 172 16.21 -0.16 -16.63
CA MET A 172 16.62 0.97 -17.50
C MET A 172 18.07 1.41 -17.25
N MET A 173 18.50 1.41 -15.98
CA MET A 173 19.89 1.67 -15.62
C MET A 173 20.84 0.56 -16.11
N ALA A 174 20.44 -0.72 -16.00
CA ALA A 174 21.24 -1.86 -16.45
C ALA A 174 21.46 -1.87 -17.98
N VAL A 175 20.44 -1.47 -18.75
CA VAL A 175 20.53 -1.34 -20.22
C VAL A 175 21.19 -0.02 -20.65
N SER A 176 21.66 0.81 -19.70
CA SER A 176 22.27 2.12 -19.95
C SER A 176 21.34 3.13 -20.66
N LEU A 177 20.02 2.94 -20.57
CA LEU A 177 19.03 3.89 -21.08
C LEU A 177 18.82 5.07 -20.12
N LEU A 178 19.05 4.86 -18.82
CA LEU A 178 18.91 5.89 -17.78
C LEU A 178 20.24 6.02 -17.02
N PRO A 179 20.78 7.24 -16.81
CA PRO A 179 22.04 7.41 -16.11
C PRO A 179 21.93 6.94 -14.65
N PHE A 180 22.91 6.17 -14.21
CA PHE A 180 22.93 5.65 -12.85
C PHE A 180 22.98 6.80 -11.84
N SER A 181 22.04 6.80 -10.88
CA SER A 181 21.97 7.83 -9.84
C SER A 181 21.58 7.25 -8.48
N TRP A 182 22.48 7.46 -7.51
CA TRP A 182 22.25 7.10 -6.11
C TRP A 182 21.08 7.86 -5.48
N ILE A 183 20.78 9.07 -5.95
CA ILE A 183 19.67 9.87 -5.42
C ILE A 183 18.32 9.22 -5.79
N ILE A 184 18.17 8.77 -7.04
CA ILE A 184 16.95 8.09 -7.51
C ILE A 184 16.77 6.77 -6.75
N LEU A 185 17.84 5.99 -6.60
CA LEU A 185 17.80 4.72 -5.86
C LEU A 185 17.50 4.93 -4.37
N GLY A 186 18.15 5.92 -3.74
CA GLY A 186 17.91 6.28 -2.35
C GLY A 186 16.47 6.71 -2.11
N TYR A 187 15.91 7.55 -2.99
CA TYR A 187 14.51 7.95 -2.93
C TYR A 187 13.57 6.75 -3.03
N LEU A 188 13.75 5.89 -4.04
CA LEU A 188 12.90 4.71 -4.24
C LEU A 188 12.98 3.74 -3.04
N LEU A 189 14.17 3.55 -2.47
CA LEU A 189 14.37 2.71 -1.29
C LEU A 189 13.64 3.27 -0.06
N ILE A 190 13.78 4.58 0.20
CA ILE A 190 13.08 5.27 1.29
C ILE A 190 11.57 5.14 1.10
N MET A 191 11.08 5.41 -0.11
CA MET A 191 9.66 5.33 -0.42
C MET A 191 9.12 3.90 -0.28
N LEU A 192 9.90 2.88 -0.64
CA LEU A 192 9.54 1.48 -0.47
C LEU A 192 9.37 1.13 1.01
N VAL A 193 10.27 1.60 1.88
CA VAL A 193 10.15 1.41 3.34
C VAL A 193 8.95 2.17 3.92
N VAL A 194 8.81 3.45 3.59
CA VAL A 194 7.74 4.32 4.12
C VAL A 194 6.36 3.80 3.69
N THR A 195 6.18 3.47 2.41
CA THR A 195 4.90 2.94 1.91
C THR A 195 4.60 1.55 2.46
N ASN A 196 5.61 0.72 2.70
CA ASN A 196 5.43 -0.58 3.35
C ASN A 196 4.91 -0.42 4.78
N ILE A 197 5.54 0.45 5.58
CA ILE A 197 5.13 0.74 6.96
C ILE A 197 3.72 1.33 6.97
N ALA A 198 3.44 2.30 6.09
CA ALA A 198 2.13 2.93 5.98
C ALA A 198 1.03 1.90 5.66
N ALA A 199 1.27 1.00 4.70
CA ALA A 199 0.32 -0.05 4.33
C ALA A 199 0.06 -1.04 5.47
N HIS A 200 1.09 -1.43 6.24
CA HIS A 200 0.92 -2.27 7.43
C HIS A 200 0.09 -1.59 8.53
N ASN A 201 0.38 -0.33 8.81
CA ASN A 201 -0.35 0.45 9.80
C ASN A 201 -1.83 0.60 9.40
N LYS A 202 -2.09 0.95 8.14
CA LYS A 202 -3.46 1.06 7.61
C LYS A 202 -4.20 -0.28 7.56
N ALA A 203 -3.50 -1.38 7.27
CA ALA A 203 -4.09 -2.72 7.34
C ALA A 203 -4.54 -3.07 8.78
N SER A 204 -3.73 -2.74 9.79
CA SER A 204 -4.11 -2.95 11.19
C SER A 204 -5.26 -2.03 11.60
N GLN A 205 -5.23 -0.76 11.19
CA GLN A 205 -6.29 0.21 11.48
C GLN A 205 -7.63 -0.24 10.87
N PHE A 206 -7.60 -0.77 9.64
CA PHE A 206 -8.78 -1.28 8.96
C PHE A 206 -9.44 -2.42 9.75
N VAL A 207 -8.64 -3.43 10.10
CA VAL A 207 -9.13 -4.59 10.85
C VAL A 207 -9.70 -4.20 12.21
N ASN A 208 -8.98 -3.35 12.97
CA ASN A 208 -9.45 -2.89 14.27
C ASN A 208 -10.73 -2.07 14.16
N THR A 209 -10.87 -1.23 13.13
CA THR A 209 -12.06 -0.40 12.96
C THR A 209 -13.30 -1.24 12.63
N VAL A 210 -13.15 -2.34 11.87
CA VAL A 210 -14.22 -3.31 11.65
C VAL A 210 -14.68 -3.95 12.97
N ILE A 211 -13.73 -4.40 13.79
CA ILE A 211 -14.04 -4.98 15.11
C ILE A 211 -14.70 -3.95 16.04
N ALA A 212 -14.21 -2.72 16.06
CA ALA A 212 -14.79 -1.66 16.88
C ALA A 212 -16.23 -1.30 16.44
N ALA A 213 -16.51 -1.30 15.13
CA ALA A 213 -17.85 -1.08 14.61
C ALA A 213 -18.81 -2.20 15.05
N ASP A 214 -18.37 -3.45 14.94
CA ASP A 214 -19.15 -4.63 15.32
C ASP A 214 -19.46 -4.69 16.82
N LEU A 215 -18.46 -4.41 17.67
CA LEU A 215 -18.68 -4.34 19.13
C LEU A 215 -19.63 -3.20 19.52
N ALA A 216 -19.57 -2.07 18.81
CA ALA A 216 -20.48 -0.96 19.06
C ALA A 216 -21.93 -1.31 18.68
N SER A 217 -22.15 -2.01 17.57
CA SER A 217 -23.50 -2.51 17.21
C SER A 217 -24.01 -3.57 18.19
N ALA A 218 -23.16 -4.52 18.59
CA ALA A 218 -23.55 -5.58 19.53
C ALA A 218 -23.95 -5.02 20.91
N GLN A 219 -23.39 -3.88 21.31
CA GLN A 219 -23.76 -3.22 22.56
C GLN A 219 -25.12 -2.48 22.48
N ILE A 220 -25.52 -2.04 21.28
CA ILE A 220 -26.81 -1.40 21.03
C ILE A 220 -27.96 -2.43 21.04
N ASP A 221 -27.72 -3.64 20.55
CA ASP A 221 -28.74 -4.71 20.55
C ASP A 221 -29.06 -5.28 21.94
N ILE A 222 -28.25 -4.94 22.95
CA ILE A 222 -28.40 -5.41 24.35
C ILE A 222 -29.08 -4.33 25.24
N SER A 223 -29.24 -3.10 24.75
CA SER A 223 -29.87 -1.97 25.47
C SER A 223 -31.32 -1.74 25.03
#